data_AF-A0A1V9XDT9-F1
#
_entry.id   AF-A0A1V9XDT9-F1
#
_cell.length_a   1.000
_cell.length_b   1.000
_cell.length_c   1.000
_cell.angle_alpha   90.00
_cell.angle_beta   90.00
_cell.angle_gamma   90.00
#
_symmetry.space_group_name_H-M   'P 1'
#
loop_
_entity.id
_entity.type
_entity.pdbx_description
1 polymer ?
#
loop_
_entity_poly.entity_id
_entity_poly.type
_entity_poly.pdbx_seq_one_letter_code
_entity_poly.pdbx_strand_id
1 'polypeptide(L)'
;MSDAAMIPVTEGRAPAEEAMEIEEEYDSDLTTEHSYLGHDLEELHGRTVTEAGSTQSLLVLYSRTTLIPGETLPLKFYRPGEIRRLNELIQHKELFGVLDRGQSKFGTTAEIRSYKLEKPDDPLSFSCLTVITEGIQQFQVLEKLTRGYLRFVQVRILRDVTLQSPEKRLLLEGQRPLGLMAKCSPWPSFLYRQHEEKFLVEKVQQAMAPIVRKIPPCIDAAKFSYWVTANVPVNESERRLLLAAGSTQERLRLALAYLLLDCEIACIRCSRIVTSKEHIISMSRSGAQGTFVNQMGYVHNLLTVGEVDSIRYQGSQEETYSWFPGYAWTIAQCANCNTHIGWRFDTVKNLKPATFWGLSRQSIEFRVLISEDRLGVLTRHQRSRELREWTRHVGLDDAEDPLDEDVDRE
;
A
#
# COMPACT_ATOMS: atom_id res chain seq x y z
N MET A 1 -86.25 30.12 7.12
CA MET A 1 -85.50 29.14 7.92
C MET A 1 -84.72 28.29 6.95
N SER A 2 -83.47 28.66 6.69
CA SER A 2 -82.57 27.98 5.74
C SER A 2 -81.14 28.20 6.24
N ASP A 3 -80.73 27.38 7.21
CA ASP A 3 -79.34 27.31 7.65
C ASP A 3 -78.69 26.14 6.91
N ALA A 4 -77.91 26.47 5.89
CA ALA A 4 -77.01 25.53 5.22
C ALA A 4 -75.73 25.42 6.06
N ALA A 5 -75.50 24.25 6.64
CA ALA A 5 -74.31 23.95 7.41
C ALA A 5 -73.05 23.95 6.50
N MET A 6 -72.05 24.75 6.88
CA MET A 6 -70.72 24.72 6.28
C MET A 6 -69.97 23.45 6.70
N ILE A 7 -69.50 22.69 5.70
CA ILE A 7 -68.54 21.58 5.87
C ILE A 7 -67.14 22.20 5.90
N PRO A 8 -66.26 21.86 6.86
CA PRO A 8 -64.91 22.39 6.88
C PRO A 8 -64.07 21.73 5.79
N VAL A 9 -63.44 22.56 4.95
CA VAL A 9 -62.45 22.16 3.96
C VAL A 9 -61.21 21.70 4.71
N THR A 10 -60.93 20.40 4.67
CA THR A 10 -59.64 19.85 5.10
C THR A 10 -58.58 20.28 4.09
N GLU A 11 -57.67 21.17 4.50
CA GLU A 11 -56.46 21.49 3.75
C GLU A 11 -55.65 20.21 3.54
N GLY A 12 -55.59 19.76 2.29
CA GLY A 12 -54.72 18.68 1.87
C GLY A 12 -53.27 19.11 2.08
N ARG A 13 -52.60 18.50 3.06
CA ARG A 13 -51.15 18.55 3.21
C ARG A 13 -50.55 17.95 1.93
N ALA A 14 -49.93 18.79 1.11
CA ALA A 14 -49.15 18.33 -0.03
C ALA A 14 -48.13 17.29 0.45
N PRO A 15 -47.94 16.15 -0.25
CA PRO A 15 -46.85 15.26 0.07
C PRO A 15 -45.56 16.03 -0.08
N ALA A 16 -44.71 15.99 0.95
CA ALA A 16 -43.36 16.51 0.85
C ALA A 16 -42.71 15.82 -0.35
N GLU A 17 -42.32 16.59 -1.37
CA GLU A 17 -41.42 16.12 -2.40
C GLU A 17 -40.13 15.71 -1.67
N GLU A 18 -39.96 14.41 -1.43
CA GLU A 18 -38.64 13.84 -1.16
C GLU A 18 -37.81 14.15 -2.39
N ALA A 19 -37.07 15.26 -2.33
CA ALA A 19 -36.04 15.56 -3.30
C ALA A 19 -35.13 14.33 -3.35
N MET A 20 -35.15 13.64 -4.49
CA MET A 20 -34.29 12.48 -4.73
C MET A 20 -32.85 13.01 -4.74
N GLU A 21 -32.20 12.99 -3.57
CA GLU A 21 -30.82 13.46 -3.42
C GLU A 21 -29.95 12.67 -4.37
N ILE A 22 -29.35 13.36 -5.34
CA ILE A 22 -28.50 12.73 -6.35
C ILE A 22 -27.22 12.31 -5.62
N GLU A 23 -27.09 11.01 -5.39
CA GLU A 23 -25.88 10.44 -4.79
C GLU A 23 -24.70 10.63 -5.76
N GLU A 24 -23.68 11.36 -5.33
CA GLU A 24 -22.49 11.67 -6.14
C GLU A 24 -21.41 10.59 -5.96
N GLU A 25 -20.65 10.29 -7.02
CA GLU A 25 -19.52 9.36 -6.93
C GLU A 25 -18.31 10.04 -6.28
N TYR A 26 -17.66 9.37 -5.32
CA TYR A 26 -16.47 9.91 -4.68
C TYR A 26 -15.32 10.10 -5.67
N ASP A 27 -14.73 11.31 -5.66
CA ASP A 27 -13.54 11.60 -6.45
C ASP A 27 -12.27 11.00 -5.81
N SER A 28 -11.80 9.90 -6.41
CA SER A 28 -10.60 9.17 -5.97
C SER A 28 -9.28 9.92 -6.12
N ASP A 29 -9.25 11.02 -6.88
CA ASP A 29 -8.05 11.86 -7.02
C ASP A 29 -7.79 12.65 -5.70
N LEU A 30 -8.84 13.05 -4.98
CA LEU A 30 -8.74 13.78 -3.70
C LEU A 30 -7.95 13.03 -2.62
N THR A 31 -8.08 11.69 -2.58
CA THR A 31 -7.30 10.84 -1.67
C THR A 31 -5.82 10.82 -2.04
N THR A 32 -5.53 10.85 -3.34
CA THR A 32 -4.16 10.72 -3.87
C THR A 32 -3.36 12.01 -3.67
N GLU A 33 -4.03 13.16 -3.65
CA GLU A 33 -3.43 14.47 -3.41
C GLU A 33 -3.07 14.72 -1.94
N HIS A 34 -3.52 13.88 -1.01
CA HIS A 34 -3.35 14.08 0.44
C HIS A 34 -3.84 15.46 0.93
N SER A 35 -4.97 15.93 0.42
CA SER A 35 -5.52 17.27 0.71
C SER A 35 -5.74 17.59 2.19
N TYR A 36 -5.89 16.57 3.04
CA TYR A 36 -5.94 16.72 4.51
C TYR A 36 -4.62 17.27 5.13
N LEU A 37 -3.52 17.30 4.38
CA LEU A 37 -2.25 17.92 4.77
C LEU A 37 -2.21 19.43 4.50
N GLY A 38 -3.26 19.99 3.88
CA GLY A 38 -3.32 21.38 3.43
C GLY A 38 -3.13 21.50 1.93
N HIS A 39 -3.48 22.66 1.39
CA HIS A 39 -3.36 22.99 -0.04
C HIS A 39 -2.15 23.88 -0.36
N ASP A 40 -1.33 24.18 0.66
CA ASP A 40 -0.24 25.15 0.62
C ASP A 40 1.14 24.49 0.69
N LEU A 41 1.27 23.24 0.22
CA LEU A 41 2.57 22.59 0.09
C LEU A 41 3.34 23.16 -1.10
N GLU A 42 4.62 23.44 -0.90
CA GLU A 42 5.53 23.85 -1.96
C GLU A 42 5.96 22.64 -2.79
N GLU A 43 5.74 22.71 -4.11
CA GLU A 43 6.13 21.65 -5.03
C GLU A 43 7.60 21.74 -5.44
N LEU A 44 8.34 20.65 -5.22
CA LEU A 44 9.72 20.51 -5.66
C LEU A 44 9.77 19.93 -7.07
N HIS A 45 10.29 20.76 -7.98
CA HIS A 45 10.48 20.38 -9.37
C HIS A 45 11.92 19.90 -9.61
N GLY A 46 12.04 18.78 -10.33
CA GLY A 46 13.31 18.13 -10.63
C GLY A 46 13.19 16.62 -10.45
N ARG A 47 14.09 15.87 -11.11
CA ARG A 47 14.24 14.44 -10.89
C ARG A 47 15.69 14.13 -10.62
N THR A 48 15.97 13.58 -9.45
CA THR A 48 17.31 13.12 -9.10
C THR A 48 17.49 11.71 -9.65
N VAL A 49 18.36 11.57 -10.64
CA VAL A 49 18.67 10.27 -11.26
C VAL A 49 19.96 9.73 -10.64
N THR A 50 19.85 8.59 -9.96
CA THR A 50 21.03 7.87 -9.48
C THR A 50 21.40 6.75 -10.43
N GLU A 51 22.69 6.61 -10.73
CA GLU A 51 23.20 5.55 -11.59
C GLU A 51 23.01 4.18 -10.94
N ALA A 52 22.42 3.25 -11.69
CA ALA A 52 22.20 1.90 -11.18
C ALA A 52 23.54 1.17 -10.97
N GLY A 53 23.69 0.51 -9.82
CA GLY A 53 24.93 -0.13 -9.39
C GLY A 53 25.88 0.79 -8.62
N SER A 54 25.62 2.10 -8.57
CA SER A 54 26.42 3.04 -7.78
C SER A 54 26.25 2.81 -6.28
N THR A 55 27.31 3.09 -5.52
CA THR A 55 27.25 3.17 -4.06
C THR A 55 26.99 4.61 -3.65
N GLN A 56 26.00 4.84 -2.81
CA GLN A 56 25.56 6.16 -2.36
C GLN A 56 25.48 6.19 -0.83
N SER A 57 25.80 7.34 -0.24
CA SER A 57 25.55 7.62 1.17
C SER A 57 24.21 8.33 1.30
N LEU A 58 23.15 7.61 1.67
CA LEU A 58 21.80 8.18 1.79
C LEU A 58 21.39 8.32 3.25
N LEU A 59 20.66 9.38 3.57
CA LEU A 59 19.92 9.48 4.83
C LEU A 59 18.78 8.45 4.81
N VAL A 60 18.72 7.50 5.74
CA VAL A 60 17.73 6.43 5.75
C VAL A 60 16.74 6.58 6.91
N LEU A 61 15.45 6.61 6.58
CA LEU A 61 14.31 6.61 7.49
C LEU A 61 13.80 5.19 7.71
N TYR A 62 13.60 4.81 8.97
CA TYR A 62 12.93 3.54 9.32
C TYR A 62 11.42 3.71 9.35
N SER A 63 10.74 3.09 8.39
CA SER A 63 9.29 3.04 8.28
C SER A 63 8.72 1.73 8.84
N ARG A 64 7.44 1.73 9.22
CA ARG A 64 6.69 0.50 9.58
C ARG A 64 6.02 -0.17 8.36
N THR A 65 6.28 0.34 7.16
CA THR A 65 5.75 -0.18 5.91
C THR A 65 6.85 -0.16 4.85
N THR A 66 6.86 -1.18 4.01
CA THR A 66 7.73 -1.27 2.84
C THR A 66 7.22 -0.32 1.76
N LEU A 67 8.01 0.73 1.49
CA LEU A 67 7.78 1.66 0.39
C LEU A 67 8.14 0.99 -0.94
N ILE A 68 7.21 0.95 -1.89
CA ILE A 68 7.45 0.43 -3.24
C ILE A 68 7.74 1.58 -4.20
N PRO A 69 8.63 1.41 -5.20
CA PRO A 69 8.81 2.40 -6.27
C PRO A 69 7.47 2.80 -6.92
N GLY A 70 7.24 4.10 -7.06
CA GLY A 70 5.99 4.71 -7.55
C GLY A 70 4.91 4.92 -6.50
N GLU A 71 5.06 4.42 -5.27
CA GLU A 71 4.13 4.73 -4.18
C GLU A 71 4.46 6.07 -3.52
N THR A 72 3.40 6.75 -3.09
CA THR A 72 3.47 7.96 -2.28
C THR A 72 3.55 7.62 -0.80
N LEU A 73 4.42 8.31 -0.07
CA LEU A 73 4.58 8.22 1.38
C LEU A 73 4.55 9.63 1.98
N PRO A 74 3.42 10.04 2.59
CA PRO A 74 3.33 11.27 3.35
C PRO A 74 3.95 11.09 4.75
N LEU A 75 4.65 12.11 5.24
CA LEU A 75 5.35 12.09 6.53
C LEU A 75 5.24 13.44 7.23
N LYS A 76 5.21 13.42 8.56
CA LYS A 76 5.31 14.61 9.41
C LYS A 76 6.41 14.45 10.44
N PHE A 77 7.24 15.48 10.57
CA PHE A 77 8.39 15.50 11.47
C PHE A 77 8.27 16.66 12.45
N TYR A 78 8.43 16.36 13.73
CA TYR A 78 8.35 17.32 14.83
C TYR A 78 9.69 17.53 15.54
N ARG A 79 10.64 16.60 15.37
CA ARG A 79 11.93 16.69 16.05
C ARG A 79 12.85 17.67 15.31
N PRO A 80 13.42 18.69 15.99
CA PRO A 80 14.27 19.69 15.33
C PRO A 80 15.46 19.09 14.57
N GLY A 81 16.05 18.01 15.09
CA GLY A 81 17.16 17.31 14.42
C GLY A 81 16.77 16.56 13.14
N GLU A 82 15.55 16.05 13.05
CA GLU A 82 15.01 15.42 11.83
C GLU A 82 14.67 16.49 10.80
N ILE A 83 13.96 17.53 11.25
CA ILE A 83 13.58 18.69 10.43
C ILE A 83 14.82 19.33 9.79
N ARG A 84 15.89 19.57 10.56
CA ARG A 84 17.12 20.18 10.02
C ARG A 84 17.73 19.36 8.88
N ARG A 85 17.90 18.05 9.08
CA ARG A 85 18.51 17.17 8.07
C ARG A 85 17.64 17.05 6.82
N LEU A 86 16.34 16.91 6.99
CA LEU A 86 15.42 16.84 5.85
C LEU A 86 15.35 18.17 5.09
N ASN A 87 15.43 19.29 5.79
CA ASN A 87 15.49 20.61 5.17
C ASN A 87 16.78 20.80 4.34
N GLU A 88 17.93 20.27 4.80
CA GLU A 88 19.16 20.22 4.00
C GLU A 88 18.95 19.41 2.71
N LEU A 89 18.32 18.23 2.79
CA LEU A 89 18.01 17.41 1.62
C LEU A 89 17.07 18.12 0.64
N ILE A 90 16.05 18.84 1.14
CA ILE A 90 15.12 19.64 0.33
C ILE A 90 15.87 20.71 -0.44
N GLN A 91 16.79 21.44 0.21
CA GLN A 91 17.58 22.49 -0.41
C GLN A 91 18.51 21.95 -1.51
N HIS A 92 19.05 20.76 -1.33
CA HIS A 92 19.94 20.11 -2.31
C HIS A 92 19.21 19.20 -3.31
N LYS A 93 17.88 19.03 -3.16
CA LYS A 93 17.04 18.13 -3.98
C LYS A 93 17.56 16.68 -3.99
N GLU A 94 18.07 16.23 -2.85
CA GLU A 94 18.65 14.90 -2.70
C GLU A 94 17.59 13.85 -2.34
N LEU A 95 17.84 12.61 -2.75
CA LEU A 95 17.03 11.46 -2.34
C LEU A 95 17.39 11.04 -0.91
N PHE A 96 16.41 10.50 -0.20
CA PHE A 96 16.65 9.78 1.05
C PHE A 96 16.20 8.33 0.91
N GLY A 97 16.66 7.44 1.78
CA GLY A 97 16.23 6.04 1.78
C GLY A 97 15.07 5.80 2.74
N VAL A 98 14.16 4.91 2.38
CA VAL A 98 13.14 4.36 3.27
C VAL A 98 13.40 2.87 3.43
N LEU A 99 13.51 2.43 4.68
CA LEU A 99 13.73 1.05 5.04
C LEU A 99 12.64 0.59 6.01
N ASP A 100 12.01 -0.55 5.71
CA ASP A 100 11.06 -1.16 6.63
C ASP A 100 11.79 -1.68 7.89
N ARG A 101 11.20 -1.51 9.08
CA ARG A 101 11.80 -1.94 10.37
C ARG A 101 12.04 -3.45 10.46
N GLY A 102 11.26 -4.24 9.73
CA GLY A 102 11.44 -5.68 9.62
C GLY A 102 12.48 -6.08 8.58
N GLN A 103 13.09 -5.14 7.86
CA GLN A 103 14.03 -5.40 6.78
C GLN A 103 15.41 -4.81 7.10
N SER A 104 16.46 -5.53 6.73
CA SER A 104 17.85 -5.10 6.94
C SER A 104 18.60 -4.90 5.63
N LYS A 105 18.12 -5.49 4.53
CA LYS A 105 18.86 -5.60 3.26
C LYS A 105 18.37 -4.70 2.15
N PHE A 106 17.06 -4.57 1.97
CA PHE A 106 16.49 -3.88 0.81
C PHE A 106 15.57 -2.75 1.25
N GLY A 107 15.74 -1.58 0.64
CA GLY A 107 14.84 -0.44 0.83
C GLY A 107 14.60 0.28 -0.49
N THR A 108 13.91 1.41 -0.40
CA THR A 108 13.53 2.22 -1.57
C THR A 108 13.97 3.66 -1.37
N THR A 109 14.66 4.23 -2.35
CA THR A 109 14.95 5.66 -2.37
C THR A 109 13.65 6.44 -2.52
N ALA A 110 13.52 7.55 -1.84
CA ALA A 110 12.34 8.40 -1.83
C ALA A 110 12.75 9.83 -2.22
N GLU A 111 11.99 10.40 -3.14
CA GLU A 111 12.13 11.78 -3.59
C GLU A 111 11.04 12.62 -2.95
N ILE A 112 11.41 13.77 -2.38
CA ILE A 112 10.43 14.71 -1.82
C ILE A 112 9.77 15.46 -2.99
N ARG A 113 8.46 15.28 -3.14
CA ARG A 113 7.64 15.91 -4.20
C ARG A 113 7.09 17.24 -3.76
N SER A 114 6.60 17.31 -2.54
CA SER A 114 6.12 18.55 -1.96
C SER A 114 6.38 18.59 -0.46
N TYR A 115 6.47 19.79 0.10
CA TYR A 115 6.75 19.98 1.51
C TYR A 115 6.12 21.26 2.06
N LYS A 116 5.95 21.30 3.38
CA LYS A 116 5.51 22.47 4.12
C LYS A 116 6.21 22.51 5.46
N LEU A 117 6.89 23.62 5.74
CA LEU A 117 7.53 23.87 7.03
C LEU A 117 6.74 24.91 7.82
N GLU A 118 6.01 24.45 8.82
CA GLU A 118 5.26 25.30 9.74
C GLU A 118 6.17 25.70 10.89
N LYS A 119 6.46 27.00 10.99
CA LYS A 119 7.15 27.63 12.13
C LYS A 119 6.12 28.46 12.87
N PRO A 120 5.53 27.95 13.95
CA PRO A 120 4.53 28.72 14.67
C PRO A 120 5.16 29.94 15.34
N ASP A 121 4.44 31.07 15.31
CA ASP A 121 4.82 32.30 16.00
C ASP A 121 4.66 32.17 17.52
N ASP A 122 3.80 31.24 17.96
CA ASP A 122 3.59 30.93 19.37
C ASP A 122 4.75 30.08 19.93
N PRO A 123 5.48 30.56 20.97
CA PRO A 123 6.59 29.84 21.56
C PRO A 123 6.21 28.48 22.21
N LEU A 124 4.93 28.20 22.44
CA LEU A 124 4.45 26.91 22.95
C LEU A 124 4.26 25.85 21.85
N SER A 125 4.22 26.25 20.59
CA SER A 125 3.96 25.37 19.45
C SER A 125 5.27 24.88 18.83
N PHE A 126 5.32 23.60 18.49
CA PHE A 126 6.52 22.99 17.88
C PHE A 126 6.52 23.20 16.36
N SER A 127 7.71 23.36 15.77
CA SER A 127 7.84 23.35 14.32
C SER A 127 7.46 21.99 13.74
N CYS A 128 6.78 22.01 12.60
CA CYS A 128 6.34 20.80 11.90
C CYS A 128 6.80 20.86 10.44
N LEU A 129 7.52 19.84 10.00
CA LEU A 129 7.82 19.63 8.60
C LEU A 129 6.93 18.51 8.06
N THR A 130 6.02 18.88 7.15
CA THR A 130 5.21 17.93 6.38
C THR A 130 5.89 17.71 5.04
N VAL A 131 6.04 16.47 4.61
CA VAL A 131 6.57 16.12 3.28
C VAL A 131 5.71 15.05 2.63
N ILE A 132 5.49 15.17 1.33
CA ILE A 132 4.94 14.11 0.49
C ILE A 132 6.09 13.60 -0.38
N THR A 133 6.33 12.30 -0.30
CA THR A 133 7.48 11.67 -0.94
C THR A 133 7.03 10.56 -1.88
N GLU A 134 7.79 10.27 -2.92
CA GLU A 134 7.50 9.19 -3.86
C GLU A 134 8.69 8.21 -3.89
N GLY A 135 8.42 6.91 -3.83
CA GLY A 135 9.45 5.88 -4.00
C GLY A 135 10.00 5.87 -5.44
N ILE A 136 11.32 5.81 -5.60
CA ILE A 136 11.98 5.93 -6.91
C ILE A 136 12.68 4.63 -7.32
N GLN A 137 13.67 4.17 -6.56
CA GLN A 137 14.48 3.01 -6.92
C GLN A 137 14.79 2.14 -5.71
N GLN A 138 14.90 0.84 -5.94
CA GLN A 138 15.35 -0.08 -4.91
C GLN A 138 16.84 0.14 -4.61
N PHE A 139 17.23 0.01 -3.35
CA PHE A 139 18.63 -0.06 -2.94
C PHE A 139 18.89 -1.28 -2.05
N GLN A 140 20.14 -1.70 -2.02
CA GLN A 140 20.66 -2.69 -1.08
C GLN A 140 21.52 -2.00 -0.02
N VAL A 141 21.25 -2.25 1.25
CA VAL A 141 22.07 -1.78 2.37
C VAL A 141 23.40 -2.54 2.39
N LEU A 142 24.52 -1.81 2.52
CA LEU A 142 25.87 -2.40 2.53
C LEU A 142 26.47 -2.56 3.94
N GLU A 143 25.93 -1.85 4.93
CA GLU A 143 26.46 -1.80 6.29
C GLU A 143 25.43 -2.28 7.31
N LYS A 144 25.90 -2.83 8.44
CA LYS A 144 24.99 -3.20 9.54
C LYS A 144 24.33 -1.96 10.13
N LEU A 145 23.02 -2.04 10.22
CA LEU A 145 22.15 -0.98 10.66
C LEU A 145 21.79 -1.15 12.14
N THR A 146 22.12 -0.16 12.97
CA THR A 146 21.52 -0.03 14.31
C THR A 146 20.16 0.65 14.14
N ARG A 147 19.11 0.01 14.66
CA ARG A 147 17.73 0.54 14.67
C ARG A 147 17.70 1.84 15.49
N GLY A 148 16.82 2.79 15.11
CA GLY A 148 16.35 3.81 16.06
C GLY A 148 16.51 5.28 15.67
N TYR A 149 17.16 5.65 14.56
CA TYR A 149 17.23 7.07 14.16
C TYR A 149 17.52 7.27 12.66
N LEU A 150 17.04 8.39 12.10
CA LEU A 150 17.30 8.88 10.74
C LEU A 150 18.81 9.13 10.56
N ARG A 151 19.51 8.28 9.81
CA ARG A 151 20.99 8.28 9.73
C ARG A 151 21.50 8.07 8.32
N PHE A 152 22.72 8.52 8.03
CA PHE A 152 23.38 8.20 6.77
C PHE A 152 23.86 6.74 6.75
N VAL A 153 23.68 6.09 5.60
CA VAL A 153 23.98 4.68 5.37
C VAL A 153 24.56 4.52 3.98
N GLN A 154 25.59 3.69 3.85
CA GLN A 154 26.07 3.26 2.53
C GLN A 154 25.11 2.24 1.94
N VAL A 155 24.58 2.57 0.76
CA VAL A 155 23.66 1.74 0.01
C VAL A 155 24.15 1.58 -1.42
N ARG A 156 23.81 0.46 -2.05
CA ARG A 156 23.99 0.24 -3.48
C ARG A 156 22.65 0.40 -4.19
N ILE A 157 22.57 1.33 -5.13
CA ILE A 157 21.38 1.50 -5.97
C ILE A 157 21.24 0.29 -6.87
N LEU A 158 20.06 -0.33 -6.89
CA LEU A 158 19.80 -1.52 -7.69
C LEU A 158 19.23 -1.14 -9.04
N ARG A 159 19.61 -1.91 -10.07
CA ARG A 159 18.99 -1.81 -11.40
C ARG A 159 17.68 -2.58 -11.39
N ASP A 160 16.65 -2.05 -12.05
CA ASP A 160 15.48 -2.87 -12.36
C ASP A 160 15.76 -3.68 -13.63
N VAL A 161 15.81 -4.99 -13.49
CA VAL A 161 16.17 -5.89 -14.60
C VAL A 161 14.91 -6.44 -15.23
N THR A 162 14.70 -6.10 -16.48
CA THR A 162 13.74 -6.78 -17.34
C THR A 162 14.47 -7.83 -18.17
N LEU A 163 14.16 -9.10 -17.92
CA LEU A 163 14.78 -10.21 -18.65
C LEU A 163 14.26 -10.28 -20.08
N GLN A 164 15.16 -10.50 -21.04
CA GLN A 164 14.75 -10.83 -22.40
C GLN A 164 14.29 -12.29 -22.45
N SER A 165 13.34 -12.60 -23.35
CA SER A 165 12.95 -13.99 -23.57
C SER A 165 14.17 -14.81 -24.01
N PRO A 166 14.28 -16.10 -23.61
CA PRO A 166 15.37 -16.96 -24.04
C PRO A 166 15.51 -17.00 -25.58
N GLU A 167 14.39 -16.93 -26.30
CA GLU A 167 14.33 -16.82 -27.76
C GLU A 167 15.05 -15.57 -28.28
N LYS A 168 14.83 -14.40 -27.68
CA LYS A 168 15.51 -13.15 -28.05
C LYS A 168 17.00 -13.18 -27.67
N ARG A 169 17.35 -13.79 -26.54
CA ARG A 169 18.74 -13.83 -26.06
C ARG A 169 19.63 -14.75 -26.89
N LEU A 170 19.07 -15.85 -27.42
CA LEU A 170 19.80 -16.83 -28.22
C LEU A 170 19.86 -16.48 -29.71
N LEU A 171 19.17 -15.43 -30.16
CA LEU A 171 19.06 -15.07 -31.57
C LEU A 171 19.39 -13.59 -31.79
N LEU A 172 20.41 -13.35 -32.61
CA LEU A 172 20.66 -12.07 -33.26
C LEU A 172 19.38 -11.60 -33.98
N GLU A 173 19.02 -10.34 -33.75
CA GLU A 173 17.85 -9.58 -34.22
C GLU A 173 17.13 -10.15 -35.46
N GLY A 174 15.84 -10.51 -35.31
CA GLY A 174 14.98 -10.86 -36.44
C GLY A 174 13.63 -11.46 -36.03
N GLN A 175 12.57 -11.21 -36.81
CA GLN A 175 11.27 -11.85 -36.64
C GLN A 175 11.41 -13.36 -36.85
N ARG A 176 11.19 -14.15 -35.79
CA ARG A 176 11.17 -15.63 -35.87
C ARG A 176 9.88 -16.19 -35.28
N PRO A 177 9.45 -17.38 -35.73
CA PRO A 177 8.21 -18.01 -35.27
C PRO A 177 8.26 -18.35 -33.77
N LEU A 178 7.21 -18.00 -33.05
CA LEU A 178 7.01 -18.34 -31.63
C LEU A 178 7.19 -19.85 -31.39
N GLY A 179 7.83 -20.22 -30.29
CA GLY A 179 7.93 -21.61 -29.82
C GLY A 179 9.12 -22.38 -30.38
N LEU A 180 10.12 -21.71 -30.95
CA LEU A 180 11.37 -22.34 -31.39
C LEU A 180 12.10 -22.99 -30.20
N MET A 181 12.13 -22.31 -29.04
CA MET A 181 12.81 -22.85 -27.87
C MET A 181 12.19 -24.15 -27.38
N ALA A 182 10.86 -24.31 -27.50
CA ALA A 182 10.20 -25.56 -27.15
C ALA A 182 10.60 -26.73 -28.07
N LYS A 183 11.12 -26.45 -29.27
CA LYS A 183 11.61 -27.45 -30.23
C LYS A 183 13.10 -27.73 -30.09
N CYS A 184 13.87 -26.74 -29.64
CA CYS A 184 15.34 -26.80 -29.57
C CYS A 184 15.88 -26.94 -28.15
N SER A 185 15.02 -27.21 -27.17
CA SER A 185 15.37 -27.39 -25.77
C SER A 185 14.59 -28.59 -25.20
N PRO A 186 14.97 -29.11 -24.02
CA PRO A 186 14.22 -30.19 -23.37
C PRO A 186 12.91 -29.71 -22.70
N TRP A 187 12.59 -28.41 -22.76
CA TRP A 187 11.48 -27.84 -22.00
C TRP A 187 10.23 -27.57 -22.88
N PRO A 188 9.03 -27.83 -22.36
CA PRO A 188 7.79 -27.60 -23.10
C PRO A 188 7.48 -26.11 -23.27
N SER A 189 6.65 -25.77 -24.26
CA SER A 189 6.33 -24.37 -24.62
C SER A 189 5.69 -23.56 -23.49
N PHE A 190 4.88 -24.20 -22.64
CA PHE A 190 4.27 -23.52 -21.50
C PHE A 190 5.31 -23.01 -20.50
N LEU A 191 6.47 -23.69 -20.38
CA LEU A 191 7.54 -23.30 -19.45
C LEU A 191 8.23 -22.00 -19.88
N TYR A 192 8.36 -21.78 -21.18
CA TYR A 192 8.85 -20.51 -21.73
C TYR A 192 7.81 -19.41 -21.58
N ARG A 193 6.56 -19.71 -21.92
CA ARG A 193 5.46 -18.75 -21.88
C ARG A 193 5.24 -18.14 -20.49
N GLN A 194 5.38 -18.93 -19.42
CA GLN A 194 5.28 -18.42 -18.03
C GLN A 194 6.41 -17.44 -17.62
N HIS A 195 7.41 -17.22 -18.47
CA HIS A 195 8.47 -16.22 -18.27
C HIS A 195 8.40 -15.09 -19.31
N GLU A 196 7.43 -15.12 -20.23
CA GLU A 196 7.23 -14.06 -21.19
C GLU A 196 6.56 -12.85 -20.51
N GLU A 197 7.17 -11.68 -20.68
CA GLU A 197 6.69 -10.43 -20.08
C GLU A 197 5.23 -10.13 -20.44
N LYS A 198 4.87 -10.17 -21.74
CA LYS A 198 3.50 -9.89 -22.20
C LYS A 198 2.48 -10.85 -21.58
N PHE A 199 2.80 -12.14 -21.56
CA PHE A 199 1.93 -13.15 -20.97
C PHE A 199 1.72 -12.92 -19.47
N LEU A 200 2.79 -12.57 -18.74
CA LEU A 200 2.71 -12.27 -17.31
C LEU A 200 1.89 -11.01 -17.03
N VAL A 201 2.11 -9.94 -17.81
CA VAL A 201 1.33 -8.70 -17.69
C VAL A 201 -0.16 -9.00 -17.91
N GLU A 202 -0.52 -9.68 -18.99
CA GLU A 202 -1.91 -10.05 -19.29
C GLU A 202 -2.55 -10.89 -18.17
N LYS A 203 -1.83 -11.88 -17.65
CA LYS A 203 -2.34 -12.74 -16.57
C LYS A 203 -2.52 -12.00 -15.26
N VAL A 204 -1.59 -11.12 -14.91
CA VAL A 204 -1.69 -10.28 -13.71
C VAL A 204 -2.83 -9.27 -13.87
N GLN A 205 -3.01 -8.66 -15.04
CA GLN A 205 -4.16 -7.78 -15.30
C GLN A 205 -5.50 -8.51 -15.10
N GLN A 206 -5.62 -9.73 -15.64
CA GLN A 206 -6.81 -10.57 -15.46
C GLN A 206 -7.08 -10.87 -13.97
N ALA A 207 -6.04 -11.16 -13.20
CA ALA A 207 -6.16 -11.46 -11.77
C ALA A 207 -6.41 -10.21 -10.90
N MET A 208 -5.97 -9.03 -11.34
CA MET A 208 -6.19 -7.75 -10.65
C MET A 208 -7.56 -7.15 -10.92
N ALA A 209 -8.17 -7.42 -12.08
CA ALA A 209 -9.42 -6.82 -12.51
C ALA A 209 -10.60 -6.92 -11.51
N PRO A 210 -10.75 -8.00 -10.72
CA PRO A 210 -11.79 -8.07 -9.69
C PRO A 210 -11.52 -7.19 -8.47
N ILE A 211 -10.26 -6.84 -8.20
CA ILE A 211 -9.82 -6.16 -6.98
C ILE A 211 -9.75 -4.64 -7.18
N VAL A 212 -9.35 -4.20 -8.38
CA VAL A 212 -9.17 -2.79 -8.70
C VAL A 212 -10.13 -2.34 -9.80
N ARG A 213 -10.70 -1.14 -9.63
CA ARG A 213 -11.64 -0.59 -10.61
C ARG A 213 -10.97 -0.19 -11.92
N LYS A 214 -9.74 0.33 -11.85
CA LYS A 214 -9.00 0.83 -13.01
C LYS A 214 -7.55 0.38 -12.95
N ILE A 215 -7.14 -0.41 -13.92
CA ILE A 215 -5.75 -0.83 -14.10
C ILE A 215 -5.04 0.23 -14.96
N PRO A 216 -3.85 0.71 -14.56
CA PRO A 216 -3.10 1.68 -15.35
C PRO A 216 -2.65 1.08 -16.69
N PRO A 217 -2.49 1.91 -17.74
CA PRO A 217 -1.99 1.44 -19.03
C PRO A 217 -0.59 0.84 -18.86
N CYS A 218 -0.44 -0.42 -19.28
CA CYS A 218 0.79 -1.20 -19.08
C CYS A 218 1.80 -0.96 -20.21
N ILE A 219 2.25 0.29 -20.35
CA ILE A 219 3.26 0.68 -21.37
C ILE A 219 4.64 0.13 -21.00
N ASP A 220 4.92 0.06 -19.70
CA ASP A 220 6.20 -0.36 -19.13
C ASP A 220 5.93 -1.46 -18.09
N ALA A 221 6.43 -2.67 -18.37
CA ALA A 221 6.23 -3.83 -17.50
C ALA A 221 6.90 -3.67 -16.13
N ALA A 222 8.02 -2.96 -16.06
CA ALA A 222 8.72 -2.69 -14.81
C ALA A 222 7.86 -1.81 -13.90
N LYS A 223 7.37 -0.68 -14.40
CA LYS A 223 6.45 0.20 -13.66
C LYS A 223 5.16 -0.51 -13.29
N PHE A 224 4.60 -1.29 -14.22
CA PHE A 224 3.40 -2.09 -13.93
C PHE A 224 3.65 -3.09 -12.79
N SER A 225 4.79 -3.78 -12.79
CA SER A 225 5.11 -4.75 -11.73
C SER A 225 5.19 -4.12 -10.33
N TYR A 226 5.68 -2.88 -10.21
CA TYR A 226 5.67 -2.17 -8.93
C TYR A 226 4.29 -1.67 -8.53
N TRP A 227 3.50 -1.16 -9.48
CA TRP A 227 2.11 -0.79 -9.22
C TRP A 227 1.29 -2.00 -8.74
N VAL A 228 1.54 -3.19 -9.31
CA VAL A 228 0.93 -4.44 -8.82
C VAL A 228 1.40 -4.75 -7.40
N THR A 229 2.71 -4.67 -7.12
CA THR A 229 3.25 -4.89 -5.77
C THR A 229 2.64 -3.95 -4.72
N ALA A 230 2.36 -2.69 -5.08
CA ALA A 230 1.70 -1.73 -4.21
C ALA A 230 0.25 -2.13 -3.86
N ASN A 231 -0.44 -2.81 -4.76
CA ASN A 231 -1.88 -3.10 -4.66
C ASN A 231 -2.23 -4.55 -4.33
N VAL A 232 -1.27 -5.47 -4.40
CA VAL A 232 -1.54 -6.90 -4.18
C VAL A 232 -1.93 -7.16 -2.70
N PRO A 233 -2.99 -7.94 -2.44
CA PRO A 233 -3.46 -8.24 -1.09
C PRO A 233 -2.59 -9.32 -0.41
N VAL A 234 -1.45 -8.89 0.14
CA VAL A 234 -0.46 -9.77 0.81
C VAL A 234 0.01 -9.19 2.13
N ASN A 235 0.59 -10.00 3.02
CA ASN A 235 1.18 -9.48 4.27
C ASN A 235 2.52 -8.78 4.01
N GLU A 236 3.06 -8.15 5.05
CA GLU A 236 4.30 -7.36 4.95
C GLU A 236 5.54 -8.23 4.63
N SER A 237 5.56 -9.50 5.04
CA SER A 237 6.57 -10.48 4.63
C SER A 237 6.61 -10.66 3.11
N GLU A 238 5.47 -10.92 2.50
CA GLU A 238 5.33 -11.12 1.06
C GLU A 238 5.55 -9.82 0.29
N ARG A 239 5.14 -8.67 0.84
CA ARG A 239 5.44 -7.35 0.27
C ARG A 239 6.95 -7.11 0.19
N ARG A 240 7.71 -7.47 1.24
CA ARG A 240 9.18 -7.42 1.25
C ARG A 240 9.80 -8.33 0.19
N LEU A 241 9.24 -9.53 -0.03
CA LEU A 241 9.68 -10.45 -1.08
C LEU A 241 9.48 -9.87 -2.48
N LEU A 242 8.33 -9.24 -2.72
CA LEU A 242 8.03 -8.60 -3.99
C LEU A 242 8.94 -7.40 -4.27
N LEU A 243 9.29 -6.62 -3.24
CA LEU A 243 10.30 -5.57 -3.37
C LEU A 243 11.69 -6.17 -3.69
N ALA A 244 12.06 -7.27 -3.02
CA ALA A 244 13.35 -7.93 -3.18
C ALA A 244 13.51 -8.71 -4.49
N ALA A 245 12.44 -8.89 -5.28
CA ALA A 245 12.46 -9.63 -6.54
C ALA A 245 13.52 -9.05 -7.51
N GLY A 246 14.39 -9.91 -8.02
CA GLY A 246 15.58 -9.51 -8.79
C GLY A 246 15.30 -9.16 -10.25
N SER A 247 14.06 -9.33 -10.71
CA SER A 247 13.63 -8.93 -12.05
C SER A 247 12.13 -8.61 -12.13
N THR A 248 11.74 -7.87 -13.16
CA THR A 248 10.34 -7.59 -13.49
C THR A 248 9.51 -8.87 -13.63
N GLN A 249 10.03 -9.89 -14.31
CA GLN A 249 9.33 -11.17 -14.52
C GLN A 249 9.14 -11.94 -13.22
N GLU A 250 10.17 -11.98 -12.37
CA GLU A 250 10.08 -12.61 -11.05
C GLU A 250 9.03 -11.92 -10.18
N ARG A 251 9.04 -10.58 -10.15
CA ARG A 251 8.05 -9.77 -9.42
C ARG A 251 6.62 -10.06 -9.88
N LEU A 252 6.38 -10.05 -11.19
CA LEU A 252 5.06 -10.35 -11.77
C LEU A 252 4.60 -11.78 -11.48
N ARG A 253 5.51 -12.76 -11.53
CA ARG A 253 5.19 -14.17 -11.21
C ARG A 253 4.83 -14.35 -9.75
N LEU A 254 5.62 -13.77 -8.84
CA LEU A 254 5.34 -13.79 -7.40
C LEU A 254 3.99 -13.12 -7.12
N ALA A 255 3.73 -11.95 -7.70
CA ALA A 255 2.47 -11.25 -7.55
C ALA A 255 1.29 -12.08 -8.07
N LEU A 256 1.41 -12.68 -9.25
CA LEU A 256 0.39 -13.57 -9.81
C LEU A 256 0.11 -14.76 -8.90
N ALA A 257 1.15 -15.38 -8.34
CA ALA A 257 0.99 -16.50 -7.42
C ALA A 257 0.15 -16.08 -6.20
N TYR A 258 0.43 -14.92 -5.59
CA TYR A 258 -0.33 -14.42 -4.45
C TYR A 258 -1.77 -14.01 -4.78
N LEU A 259 -2.00 -13.43 -5.97
CA LEU A 259 -3.33 -13.07 -6.43
C LEU A 259 -4.24 -14.30 -6.60
N LEU A 260 -3.66 -15.42 -7.03
CA LEU A 260 -4.38 -16.69 -7.25
C LEU A 260 -4.61 -17.51 -5.97
N LEU A 261 -4.12 -17.06 -4.82
CA LEU A 261 -4.41 -17.70 -3.53
C LEU A 261 -5.75 -17.21 -3.01
N ASP A 262 -6.59 -18.15 -2.57
CA ASP A 262 -7.76 -17.82 -1.76
C ASP A 262 -7.30 -17.42 -0.36
N CYS A 263 -7.76 -16.28 0.15
CA CYS A 263 -7.46 -15.88 1.52
C CYS A 263 -8.58 -15.05 2.13
N GLU A 264 -8.68 -15.15 3.44
CA GLU A 264 -9.49 -14.28 4.28
C GLU A 264 -8.63 -13.18 4.89
N ILE A 265 -9.23 -12.04 5.21
CA ILE A 265 -8.57 -10.97 5.95
C ILE A 265 -9.01 -11.08 7.42
N ALA A 266 -8.06 -11.34 8.31
CA ALA A 266 -8.32 -11.60 9.72
C ALA A 266 -7.59 -10.61 10.62
N CYS A 267 -8.05 -10.47 11.86
CA CYS A 267 -7.33 -9.72 12.90
C CYS A 267 -6.00 -10.39 13.23
N ILE A 268 -4.88 -9.65 13.14
CA ILE A 268 -3.54 -10.20 13.37
C ILE A 268 -3.34 -10.77 14.79
N ARG A 269 -4.09 -10.27 15.78
CA ARG A 269 -3.93 -10.67 17.19
C ARG A 269 -4.70 -11.94 17.56
N CYS A 270 -5.90 -12.14 17.01
CA CYS A 270 -6.77 -13.26 17.41
C CYS A 270 -7.27 -14.11 16.24
N SER A 271 -6.83 -13.81 15.02
CA SER A 271 -7.20 -14.48 13.77
C SER A 271 -8.72 -14.58 13.51
N ARG A 272 -9.53 -13.74 14.16
CA ARG A 272 -10.95 -13.60 13.82
C ARG A 272 -11.07 -12.97 12.43
N ILE A 273 -11.81 -13.61 11.54
CA ILE A 273 -12.08 -13.08 10.19
C ILE A 273 -12.79 -11.73 10.33
N VAL A 274 -12.28 -10.75 9.60
CA VAL A 274 -12.79 -9.37 9.54
C VAL A 274 -13.49 -9.13 8.21
N THR A 275 -12.96 -9.64 7.10
CA THR A 275 -13.57 -9.48 5.77
C THR A 275 -12.89 -10.44 4.78
N SER A 276 -13.36 -10.47 3.54
CA SER A 276 -12.84 -11.30 2.45
C SER A 276 -12.25 -10.41 1.33
N LYS A 277 -11.54 -11.04 0.39
CA LYS A 277 -10.91 -10.33 -0.76
C LYS A 277 -11.91 -9.68 -1.72
N GLU A 278 -13.12 -10.22 -1.81
CA GLU A 278 -14.19 -9.73 -2.70
C GLU A 278 -14.76 -8.38 -2.26
N HIS A 279 -14.63 -8.03 -0.98
CA HIS A 279 -15.08 -6.74 -0.46
C HIS A 279 -14.00 -5.65 -0.58
N ILE A 280 -12.83 -5.92 -1.17
CA ILE A 280 -11.82 -4.90 -1.41
C ILE A 280 -12.36 -3.89 -2.44
N ILE A 281 -12.30 -2.60 -2.09
CA ILE A 281 -12.75 -1.51 -2.97
C ILE A 281 -11.62 -0.50 -3.15
N SER A 282 -11.62 0.22 -4.27
CA SER A 282 -10.65 1.30 -4.54
C SER A 282 -11.25 2.66 -4.22
N MET A 283 -10.74 3.30 -3.17
CA MET A 283 -11.08 4.69 -2.80
C MET A 283 -10.01 5.70 -3.23
N SER A 284 -8.90 5.25 -3.82
CA SER A 284 -7.88 6.11 -4.42
C SER A 284 -7.65 5.71 -5.87
N ARG A 285 -7.22 6.65 -6.71
CA ARG A 285 -6.76 6.36 -8.07
C ARG A 285 -5.60 5.35 -8.09
N SER A 286 -4.77 5.35 -7.06
CA SER A 286 -3.65 4.41 -6.93
C SER A 286 -4.10 2.98 -6.63
N GLY A 287 -5.34 2.80 -6.15
CA GLY A 287 -6.03 1.52 -5.96
C GLY A 287 -6.72 1.42 -4.61
N ALA A 288 -6.77 0.20 -4.06
CA ALA A 288 -7.44 -0.11 -2.79
C ALA A 288 -6.56 0.09 -1.55
N GLN A 289 -5.28 0.38 -1.76
CA GLN A 289 -4.33 0.62 -0.69
C GLN A 289 -3.82 2.05 -0.73
N GLY A 290 -3.58 2.62 0.44
CA GLY A 290 -3.07 4.00 0.57
C GLY A 290 -2.30 4.17 1.87
N THR A 291 -1.25 5.00 1.81
CA THR A 291 -0.45 5.34 2.99
C THR A 291 -0.76 6.76 3.41
N PHE A 292 -1.16 6.95 4.65
CA PHE A 292 -1.54 8.24 5.21
C PHE A 292 -0.72 8.50 6.46
N VAL A 293 -0.62 9.77 6.84
CA VAL A 293 0.00 10.19 8.10
C VAL A 293 -1.05 10.91 8.92
N ASN A 294 -1.12 10.64 10.23
CA ASN A 294 -2.02 11.36 11.11
C ASN A 294 -1.39 12.66 11.64
N GLN A 295 -2.18 13.45 12.37
CA GLN A 295 -1.76 14.73 12.92
C GLN A 295 -0.57 14.64 13.89
N MET A 296 -0.26 13.46 14.44
CA MET A 296 0.88 13.24 15.34
C MET A 296 2.11 12.66 14.61
N GLY A 297 2.04 12.47 13.29
CA GLY A 297 3.14 11.92 12.49
C GLY A 297 3.17 10.40 12.40
N TYR A 298 2.15 9.69 12.89
CA TYR A 298 2.06 8.25 12.69
C TYR A 298 1.59 7.91 11.29
N VAL A 299 2.38 7.08 10.61
CA VAL A 299 2.06 6.58 9.27
C VAL A 299 1.18 5.34 9.37
N HIS A 300 0.07 5.36 8.66
CA HIS A 300 -0.91 4.28 8.56
C HIS A 300 -1.04 3.84 7.12
N ASN A 301 -0.77 2.57 6.86
CA ASN A 301 -1.07 1.93 5.58
C ASN A 301 -2.44 1.26 5.69
N LEU A 302 -3.36 1.66 4.81
CA LEU A 302 -4.76 1.23 4.81
C LEU A 302 -5.06 0.34 3.62
N LEU A 303 -5.96 -0.61 3.85
CA LEU A 303 -6.72 -1.33 2.82
C LEU A 303 -8.18 -0.89 2.93
N THR A 304 -8.76 -0.39 1.84
CA THR A 304 -10.17 0.00 1.82
C THR A 304 -11.07 -1.16 1.41
N VAL A 305 -12.11 -1.40 2.22
CA VAL A 305 -13.08 -2.49 2.01
C VAL A 305 -14.51 -1.98 2.17
N GLY A 306 -15.43 -2.57 1.42
CA GLY A 306 -16.84 -2.20 1.39
C GLY A 306 -17.71 -2.92 2.41
N GLU A 307 -17.24 -4.02 3.01
CA GLU A 307 -17.97 -4.76 4.05
C GLU A 307 -17.00 -5.37 5.06
N VAL A 308 -17.41 -5.42 6.33
CA VAL A 308 -16.65 -6.03 7.42
C VAL A 308 -17.58 -6.75 8.39
N ASP A 309 -17.04 -7.80 8.99
CA ASP A 309 -17.61 -8.59 10.07
C ASP A 309 -16.79 -8.45 11.34
N SER A 310 -17.39 -8.78 12.48
CA SER A 310 -16.68 -8.89 13.77
C SER A 310 -15.92 -7.63 14.19
N ILE A 311 -16.48 -6.44 13.91
CA ILE A 311 -15.94 -5.12 14.30
C ILE A 311 -16.87 -4.43 15.31
N ARG A 312 -16.30 -3.67 16.24
CA ARG A 312 -16.97 -2.72 17.14
C ARG A 312 -16.43 -1.32 16.93
N TYR A 313 -17.24 -0.30 17.22
CA TYR A 313 -16.86 1.10 17.06
C TYR A 313 -16.64 1.77 18.40
N GLN A 314 -15.62 2.62 18.48
CA GLN A 314 -15.29 3.41 19.67
C GLN A 314 -15.36 4.90 19.33
N GLY A 315 -16.01 5.67 20.21
CA GLY A 315 -16.11 7.13 20.09
C GLY A 315 -17.25 7.59 19.20
N SER A 316 -17.30 8.91 18.97
CA SER A 316 -18.20 9.56 18.02
C SER A 316 -17.53 9.68 16.64
N GLN A 317 -18.34 9.95 15.63
CA GLN A 317 -17.89 10.25 14.29
C GLN A 317 -17.15 11.60 14.26
N GLU A 318 -16.00 11.65 13.58
CA GLU A 318 -15.13 12.83 13.48
C GLU A 318 -14.77 13.15 12.02
N GLU A 319 -14.88 14.43 11.62
CA GLU A 319 -14.45 14.89 10.28
C GLU A 319 -13.01 15.41 10.29
N THR A 320 -12.50 15.79 11.46
CA THR A 320 -11.18 16.39 11.63
C THR A 320 -10.11 15.42 11.14
N TYR A 321 -9.23 15.90 10.25
CA TYR A 321 -8.12 15.11 9.72
C TYR A 321 -8.52 13.83 8.96
N SER A 322 -9.74 13.80 8.42
CA SER A 322 -10.18 12.69 7.58
C SER A 322 -9.31 12.57 6.32
N TRP A 323 -8.83 11.36 6.05
CA TRP A 323 -8.03 11.05 4.86
C TRP A 323 -8.84 10.95 3.58
N PHE A 324 -10.17 10.82 3.71
CA PHE A 324 -11.11 10.75 2.60
C PHE A 324 -12.07 11.94 2.69
N PRO A 325 -11.77 13.07 2.00
CA PRO A 325 -12.61 14.27 2.04
C PRO A 325 -14.08 13.97 1.75
N GLY A 326 -14.99 14.51 2.57
CA GLY A 326 -16.43 14.21 2.46
C GLY A 326 -16.88 12.96 3.22
N TYR A 327 -15.97 12.33 3.96
CA TYR A 327 -16.27 11.29 4.94
C TYR A 327 -15.77 11.69 6.33
N ALA A 328 -16.53 11.28 7.33
CA ALA A 328 -16.09 11.31 8.72
C ALA A 328 -15.72 9.90 9.18
N TRP A 329 -14.78 9.80 10.09
CA TRP A 329 -14.24 8.52 10.55
C TRP A 329 -14.67 8.20 11.98
N THR A 330 -14.77 6.90 12.28
CA THR A 330 -14.96 6.36 13.63
C THR A 330 -13.99 5.21 13.86
N ILE A 331 -13.37 5.13 15.04
CA ILE A 331 -12.40 4.08 15.35
C ILE A 331 -13.07 2.71 15.31
N ALA A 332 -12.46 1.75 14.61
CA ALA A 332 -12.90 0.37 14.49
C ALA A 332 -11.95 -0.59 15.25
N GLN A 333 -12.51 -1.45 16.09
CA GLN A 333 -11.81 -2.45 16.88
C GLN A 333 -12.34 -3.85 16.61
N CYS A 334 -11.49 -4.86 16.75
CA CYS A 334 -11.92 -6.25 16.68
C CYS A 334 -12.91 -6.55 17.82
N ALA A 335 -14.09 -7.08 17.48
CA ALA A 335 -15.14 -7.40 18.45
C ALA A 335 -14.74 -8.48 19.47
N ASN A 336 -13.69 -9.25 19.18
CA ASN A 336 -13.21 -10.35 20.02
C ASN A 336 -12.08 -9.93 20.98
N CYS A 337 -11.03 -9.26 20.48
CA CYS A 337 -9.85 -8.91 21.28
C CYS A 337 -9.66 -7.42 21.55
N ASN A 338 -10.59 -6.57 21.08
CA ASN A 338 -10.58 -5.10 21.18
C ASN A 338 -9.35 -4.42 20.58
N THR A 339 -8.50 -5.14 19.84
CA THR A 339 -7.39 -4.53 19.11
C THR A 339 -7.92 -3.58 18.05
N HIS A 340 -7.34 -2.39 17.95
CA HIS A 340 -7.59 -1.44 16.87
C HIS A 340 -7.38 -2.14 15.51
N ILE A 341 -8.38 -2.12 14.64
CA ILE A 341 -8.31 -2.70 13.29
C ILE A 341 -8.20 -1.60 12.24
N GLY A 342 -8.79 -0.43 12.47
CA GLY A 342 -8.82 0.64 11.49
C GLY A 342 -9.91 1.64 11.79
N TRP A 343 -10.58 2.12 10.74
CA TRP A 343 -11.62 3.13 10.84
C TRP A 343 -12.80 2.80 9.94
N ARG A 344 -14.01 3.11 10.40
CA ARG A 344 -15.21 3.21 9.58
C ARG A 344 -15.31 4.63 9.04
N PHE A 345 -15.65 4.77 7.77
CA PHE A 345 -15.87 6.05 7.10
C PHE A 345 -17.31 6.14 6.65
N ASP A 346 -18.04 7.15 7.13
CA ASP A 346 -19.42 7.43 6.76
C ASP A 346 -19.50 8.77 6.03
N THR A 347 -20.24 8.82 4.93
CA THR A 347 -20.34 10.04 4.12
C THR A 347 -21.03 11.17 4.89
N VAL A 348 -20.54 12.39 4.71
CA VAL A 348 -21.18 13.64 5.17
C VAL A 348 -21.70 14.50 4.02
N LYS A 349 -21.57 14.02 2.77
CA LYS A 349 -21.94 14.73 1.54
C LYS A 349 -22.76 13.88 0.56
N ASN A 350 -23.42 12.82 1.04
CA ASN A 350 -24.20 11.89 0.20
C ASN A 350 -23.39 11.28 -0.97
N LEU A 351 -22.16 10.85 -0.66
CA LEU A 351 -21.24 10.25 -1.61
C LEU A 351 -21.40 8.73 -1.66
N LYS A 352 -21.00 8.11 -2.79
CA LYS A 352 -20.83 6.66 -2.90
C LYS A 352 -19.37 6.22 -2.71
N PRO A 353 -19.13 5.13 -1.93
CA PRO A 353 -20.11 4.39 -1.12
C PRO A 353 -20.56 5.19 0.12
N ALA A 354 -21.79 5.00 0.61
CA ALA A 354 -22.28 5.72 1.80
C ALA A 354 -21.45 5.41 3.06
N THR A 355 -20.99 4.17 3.19
CA THR A 355 -20.09 3.71 4.24
C THR A 355 -19.04 2.79 3.65
N PHE A 356 -17.81 2.88 4.16
CA PHE A 356 -16.76 1.90 3.92
C PHE A 356 -15.79 1.84 5.10
N TRP A 357 -14.78 0.96 5.04
CA TRP A 357 -13.78 0.81 6.09
C TRP A 357 -12.36 0.93 5.54
N GLY A 358 -11.49 1.62 6.28
CA GLY A 358 -10.05 1.62 6.06
C GLY A 358 -9.39 0.74 7.13
N LEU A 359 -9.00 -0.48 6.75
CA LEU A 359 -8.34 -1.43 7.64
C LEU A 359 -6.84 -1.13 7.71
N SER A 360 -6.29 -0.97 8.91
CA SER A 360 -4.85 -0.82 9.12
C SER A 360 -4.14 -2.13 8.81
N ARG A 361 -3.25 -2.13 7.81
CA ARG A 361 -2.47 -3.31 7.42
C ARG A 361 -1.60 -3.89 8.53
N GLN A 362 -1.26 -3.10 9.55
CA GLN A 362 -0.51 -3.57 10.73
C GLN A 362 -1.39 -4.37 11.70
N SER A 363 -2.71 -4.28 11.56
CA SER A 363 -3.69 -4.88 12.47
C SER A 363 -4.44 -6.06 11.84
N ILE A 364 -4.20 -6.33 10.55
CA ILE A 364 -4.82 -7.40 9.80
C ILE A 364 -3.76 -8.32 9.19
N GLU A 365 -4.16 -9.55 8.90
CA GLU A 365 -3.38 -10.54 8.16
C GLU A 365 -4.22 -11.16 7.04
N PHE A 366 -3.61 -11.36 5.88
CA PHE A 366 -4.13 -12.17 4.78
C PHE A 366 -3.82 -13.63 5.08
N ARG A 367 -4.85 -14.39 5.44
CA ARG A 367 -4.75 -15.80 5.83
C ARG A 367 -5.18 -16.70 4.67
N VAL A 368 -4.20 -17.36 4.07
CA VAL A 368 -4.43 -18.28 2.95
C VAL A 368 -5.36 -19.41 3.39
N LEU A 369 -6.47 -19.57 2.67
CA LEU A 369 -7.35 -20.71 2.77
C LEU A 369 -6.75 -21.83 1.93
N ILE A 370 -6.27 -22.89 2.58
CA ILE A 370 -5.81 -24.05 1.84
C ILE A 370 -6.99 -25.00 1.72
N SER A 371 -7.54 -25.17 0.52
CA SER A 371 -8.52 -26.22 0.26
C SER A 371 -7.86 -27.59 0.45
N GLU A 372 -8.57 -28.54 1.07
CA GLU A 372 -8.09 -29.91 1.27
C GLU A 372 -7.72 -30.58 -0.06
N ASP A 373 -8.33 -30.17 -1.18
CA ASP A 373 -8.05 -30.68 -2.53
C ASP A 373 -6.64 -30.36 -3.06
N ARG A 374 -5.94 -29.35 -2.53
CA ARG A 374 -4.53 -29.05 -2.87
C ARG A 374 -3.52 -29.68 -1.89
N LEU A 375 -4.01 -30.29 -0.82
CA LEU A 375 -3.23 -30.80 0.32
C LEU A 375 -3.23 -32.34 0.39
N GLY A 376 -3.25 -33.00 -0.76
CA GLY A 376 -2.67 -34.34 -0.85
C GLY A 376 -1.18 -34.25 -0.53
N VAL A 377 -0.81 -34.49 0.73
CA VAL A 377 0.55 -34.51 1.28
C VAL A 377 1.08 -33.12 1.66
N LEU A 378 1.03 -32.78 2.96
CA LEU A 378 2.13 -32.24 3.78
C LEU A 378 1.55 -31.69 5.10
N THR A 379 2.02 -32.26 6.21
CA THR A 379 1.52 -31.94 7.56
C THR A 379 2.01 -30.57 8.04
N ARG A 380 1.30 -29.99 9.02
CA ARG A 380 1.53 -28.65 9.60
C ARG A 380 2.99 -28.39 10.02
N HIS A 381 3.76 -29.43 10.36
CA HIS A 381 5.17 -29.32 10.73
C HIS A 381 6.14 -29.19 9.55
N GLN A 382 5.77 -29.69 8.36
CA GLN A 382 6.59 -29.53 7.15
C GLN A 382 6.46 -28.12 6.55
N ARG A 383 5.29 -27.48 6.73
CA ARG A 383 5.00 -26.10 6.27
C ARG A 383 5.95 -25.04 6.83
N SER A 384 6.24 -25.11 8.13
CA SER A 384 7.16 -24.15 8.76
C SER A 384 8.62 -24.41 8.41
N ARG A 385 8.95 -25.56 7.83
CA ARG A 385 10.34 -25.93 7.52
C ARG A 385 10.72 -25.50 6.11
N GLU A 386 9.85 -25.73 5.13
CA GLU A 386 10.10 -25.31 3.74
C GLU A 386 10.05 -23.79 3.56
N LEU A 387 9.10 -23.10 4.22
CA LEU A 387 9.06 -21.64 4.21
C LEU A 387 10.31 -21.03 4.88
N ARG A 388 10.81 -21.66 5.97
CA ARG A 388 12.06 -21.29 6.64
C ARG A 388 13.30 -21.61 5.82
N GLU A 389 13.33 -22.73 5.13
CA GLU A 389 14.44 -23.11 4.25
C GLU A 389 14.50 -22.20 3.02
N TRP A 390 13.36 -21.77 2.50
CA TRP A 390 13.29 -20.77 1.44
C TRP A 390 13.67 -19.37 1.94
N THR A 391 13.17 -18.87 3.09
CA THR A 391 13.62 -17.58 3.66
C THR A 391 15.12 -17.57 3.97
N ARG A 392 15.70 -18.68 4.44
CA ARG A 392 17.16 -18.81 4.55
C ARG A 392 17.87 -18.73 3.20
N HIS A 393 17.32 -19.36 2.17
CA HIS A 393 17.91 -19.39 0.83
C HIS A 393 17.94 -17.99 0.18
N VAL A 394 16.88 -17.19 0.35
CA VAL A 394 16.87 -15.76 -0.04
C VAL A 394 17.52 -14.82 0.99
N GLY A 395 18.04 -15.37 2.10
CA GLY A 395 18.77 -14.62 3.12
C GLY A 395 17.91 -13.61 3.87
N LEU A 396 16.64 -13.92 4.14
CA LEU A 396 15.68 -13.05 4.85
C LEU A 396 15.48 -13.45 6.31
N ASP A 397 16.18 -14.48 6.78
CA ASP A 397 16.28 -14.77 8.21
C ASP A 397 17.23 -13.75 8.85
N ASP A 398 16.71 -12.77 9.58
CA ASP A 398 17.44 -12.06 10.63
C ASP A 398 16.68 -12.23 11.95
N ALA A 399 17.30 -13.01 12.85
CA ALA A 399 17.11 -13.13 14.30
C ALA A 399 15.68 -13.14 14.87
N GLU A 400 15.27 -14.31 15.38
CA GLU A 400 14.53 -14.32 16.65
C GLU A 400 15.44 -13.61 17.68
N ASP A 401 15.09 -12.40 18.12
CA ASP A 401 15.71 -11.74 19.27
C ASP A 401 14.60 -11.32 20.24
N PRO A 402 14.59 -11.84 21.48
CA PRO A 402 13.45 -11.75 22.39
C PRO A 402 13.51 -10.46 23.20
N LEU A 403 13.10 -9.32 22.64
CA LEU A 403 12.87 -8.09 23.42
C LEU A 403 11.77 -7.25 22.77
N ASP A 404 10.51 -7.65 22.97
CA ASP A 404 9.31 -6.88 22.62
C ASP A 404 8.56 -6.40 23.89
N GLU A 405 9.25 -6.32 25.04
CA GLU A 405 8.60 -6.00 26.33
C GLU A 405 8.74 -4.55 26.83
N ASP A 406 9.54 -3.65 26.25
CA ASP A 406 9.77 -2.33 26.87
C ASP A 406 9.78 -1.14 25.88
N VAL A 407 8.67 -0.88 25.17
CA VAL A 407 8.50 0.39 24.41
C VAL A 407 7.20 1.14 24.77
N ASP A 408 6.40 0.66 25.73
CA ASP A 408 5.20 1.38 26.23
C ASP A 408 5.41 2.04 27.61
N ARG A 409 6.63 2.54 27.89
CA ARG A 409 6.89 3.47 28.99
C ARG A 409 7.86 4.55 28.57
N GLU A 410 7.32 5.64 28.02
CA GLU A 410 7.58 7.04 28.40
C GLU A 410 6.74 8.01 27.57
#